data_AF-C0XGS7-F1
#
_entry.id   AF-C0XGS7-F1
#
_cell.length_a   1.000
_cell.length_b   1.000
_cell.length_c   1.000
_cell.angle_alpha   90.00
_cell.angle_beta   90.00
_cell.angle_gamma   90.00
#
_symmetry.space_group_name_H-M   'P 1'
#
loop_
_entity.id
_entity.type
_entity.pdbx_description
1 polymer ?
#
loop_
_entity_poly.entity_id
_entity_poly.type
_entity_poly.pdbx_seq_one_letter_code
_entity_poly.pdbx_strand_id
1 'polypeptide(L)'
;MMTLPFDEANMVTLMKDVSNGMLDNLSDPSINQTIEDAYLVVMHSNLAGADSDTITLATRYKALSLLWMSSDVASGVSSDKAGRLETDYSENATNPWEEAYQNLLASLGFGKWVMKLG
;
A
#
# COMPACT_ATOMS: atom_id res chain seq x y z
N MET A 1 -2.83 -4.15 -22.07
CA MET A 1 -3.08 -4.76 -20.75
C MET A 1 -1.92 -5.68 -20.43
N MET A 2 -1.25 -5.42 -19.32
CA MET A 2 -0.24 -6.33 -18.77
C MET A 2 -0.96 -7.58 -18.25
N THR A 3 -0.39 -8.77 -18.43
CA THR A 3 -0.95 -9.99 -17.81
C THR A 3 -0.45 -10.06 -16.38
N LEU A 4 -1.34 -9.81 -15.42
CA LEU A 4 -1.02 -9.92 -14.00
C LEU A 4 -1.06 -11.40 -13.58
N PRO A 5 -0.17 -11.83 -12.66
CA PRO A 5 -0.15 -13.21 -12.16
C PRO A 5 -1.26 -13.50 -11.12
N PHE A 6 -2.21 -12.59 -10.94
CA PHE A 6 -3.27 -12.66 -9.94
C PHE A 6 -4.59 -12.09 -10.46
N ASP A 7 -5.69 -12.48 -9.81
CA ASP A 7 -7.04 -11.98 -10.09
C ASP A 7 -7.23 -10.58 -9.50
N GLU A 8 -7.31 -9.57 -10.37
CA GLU A 8 -7.52 -8.16 -10.01
C GLU A 8 -8.81 -7.93 -9.21
N ALA A 9 -9.92 -8.57 -9.58
CA ALA A 9 -11.20 -8.36 -8.91
C ALA A 9 -11.17 -8.90 -7.47
N ASN A 10 -10.55 -10.07 -7.29
CA ASN A 10 -10.30 -10.62 -5.96
C ASN A 10 -9.33 -9.71 -5.16
N MET A 11 -8.30 -9.15 -5.81
CA MET A 11 -7.34 -8.26 -5.17
C MET A 11 -8.00 -6.97 -4.66
N VAL A 12 -8.86 -6.33 -5.46
CA VAL A 12 -9.65 -5.16 -5.04
C VAL A 12 -10.52 -5.48 -3.83
N THR A 13 -11.19 -6.63 -3.85
CA THR A 13 -12.05 -7.08 -2.74
C THR A 13 -11.23 -7.21 -1.45
N LEU A 14 -10.12 -7.95 -1.50
CA LEU A 14 -9.23 -8.13 -0.35
C LEU A 14 -8.63 -6.81 0.14
N MET A 15 -8.30 -5.89 -0.76
CA MET A 15 -7.79 -4.57 -0.40
C MET A 15 -8.85 -3.74 0.33
N LYS A 16 -10.10 -3.74 -0.14
CA LYS A 16 -11.21 -3.02 0.52
C LYS A 16 -11.44 -3.55 1.93
N ASP A 17 -11.47 -4.88 2.09
CA ASP A 17 -11.68 -5.54 3.39
C ASP A 17 -10.64 -5.13 4.45
N VAL A 18 -9.38 -4.99 4.07
CA VAL A 18 -8.29 -4.64 5.01
C VAL A 18 -8.06 -3.13 5.15
N SER A 19 -8.64 -2.32 4.28
CA SER A 19 -8.39 -0.87 4.23
C SER A 19 -9.15 -0.05 5.28
N ASN A 20 -9.96 -0.68 6.13
CA ASN A 20 -10.79 -0.02 7.15
C ASN A 20 -11.62 1.16 6.60
N GLY A 21 -12.17 1.01 5.38
CA GLY A 21 -13.00 2.03 4.73
C GLY A 21 -12.23 3.14 3.98
N MET A 22 -10.89 3.11 3.97
CA MET A 22 -10.07 4.08 3.22
C MET A 22 -10.36 4.05 1.71
N LEU A 23 -10.75 2.90 1.17
CA LEU A 23 -10.97 2.69 -0.26
C LEU A 23 -12.44 2.79 -0.68
N ASP A 24 -13.38 2.98 0.25
CA ASP A 24 -14.82 2.90 -0.03
C ASP A 24 -15.31 3.97 -1.01
N ASN A 25 -14.63 5.13 -1.03
CA ASN A 25 -14.96 6.26 -1.91
C ASN A 25 -14.20 6.22 -3.24
N LEU A 26 -13.29 5.27 -3.43
CA LEU A 26 -12.50 5.16 -4.66
C LEU A 26 -13.19 4.25 -5.67
N SER A 27 -13.13 4.67 -6.93
CA SER A 27 -13.66 3.85 -8.03
C SER A 27 -12.75 2.65 -8.30
N ASP A 28 -13.34 1.50 -8.65
CA ASP A 28 -12.59 0.28 -8.98
C ASP A 28 -11.53 0.52 -10.08
N PRO A 29 -11.77 1.32 -11.15
CA PRO A 29 -10.73 1.66 -12.11
C PRO A 29 -9.51 2.36 -11.51
N SER A 30 -9.70 3.26 -10.53
CA SER A 30 -8.60 3.95 -9.85
C SER A 30 -7.78 2.99 -8.98
N ILE A 31 -8.46 2.05 -8.31
CA ILE A 31 -7.81 1.01 -7.51
C ILE A 31 -7.01 0.07 -8.44
N ASN A 32 -7.61 -0.36 -9.56
CA ASN A 32 -6.96 -1.22 -10.54
C ASN A 32 -5.69 -0.58 -11.13
N GLN A 33 -5.75 0.70 -11.51
CA GLN A 33 -4.55 1.41 -11.98
C GLN A 33 -3.44 1.41 -10.93
N THR A 34 -3.80 1.60 -9.65
CA THR A 34 -2.83 1.61 -8.56
C THR A 34 -2.25 0.21 -8.30
N ILE A 35 -3.03 -0.84 -8.52
CA ILE A 35 -2.56 -2.24 -8.48
C ILE A 35 -1.53 -2.48 -9.59
N GLU A 36 -1.79 -2.03 -10.82
CA GLU A 36 -0.84 -2.14 -11.93
C GLU A 36 0.47 -1.40 -11.62
N ASP A 37 0.38 -0.16 -11.14
CA ASP A 37 1.56 0.64 -10.77
C ASP A 37 2.36 -0.03 -9.64
N ALA A 38 1.67 -0.55 -8.63
CA ALA A 38 2.28 -1.29 -7.54
C ALA A 38 2.97 -2.58 -8.03
N TYR A 39 2.36 -3.28 -8.98
CA TYR A 39 2.96 -4.47 -9.58
C TYR A 39 4.25 -4.14 -10.33
N LEU A 40 4.26 -3.05 -11.11
CA LEU A 40 5.48 -2.59 -11.79
C LEU A 40 6.60 -2.27 -10.80
N VAL A 41 6.28 -1.62 -9.67
CA VAL A 41 7.26 -1.33 -8.61
C VAL A 41 7.81 -2.62 -8.00
N VAL A 42 6.95 -3.60 -7.72
CA VAL A 42 7.35 -4.91 -7.19
C VAL A 42 8.24 -5.67 -8.19
N MET A 43 7.88 -5.68 -9.47
CA MET A 43 8.65 -6.37 -10.51
C MET A 43 9.99 -5.71 -10.81
N HIS A 44 10.12 -4.40 -10.61
CA HIS A 44 11.41 -3.70 -10.69
C HIS A 44 12.23 -3.78 -9.40
N SER A 45 11.69 -4.37 -8.33
CA SER A 45 12.42 -4.63 -7.10
C SER A 45 13.15 -5.98 -7.16
N ASN A 46 13.89 -6.31 -6.10
CA ASN A 46 14.59 -7.61 -6.00
C ASN A 46 13.64 -8.83 -5.94
N LEU A 47 12.32 -8.62 -5.99
CA LEU A 47 11.29 -9.67 -5.97
C LEU A 47 10.96 -10.28 -7.35
N ALA A 48 11.60 -9.86 -8.44
CA ALA A 48 11.28 -10.35 -9.79
C ALA A 48 11.37 -11.88 -9.99
N GLY A 49 12.05 -12.60 -9.09
CA GLY A 49 12.15 -14.06 -9.09
C GLY A 49 11.38 -14.78 -7.97
N ALA A 50 10.56 -14.07 -7.20
CA ALA A 50 9.73 -14.66 -6.15
C ALA A 50 8.54 -15.44 -6.75
N ASP A 51 7.94 -16.31 -5.95
CA ASP A 51 6.73 -17.03 -6.36
C ASP A 51 5.52 -16.09 -6.52
N SER A 52 4.49 -16.57 -7.22
CA SER A 52 3.29 -15.80 -7.53
C SER A 52 2.56 -15.28 -6.30
N ASP A 53 2.54 -16.03 -5.20
CA ASP A 53 1.83 -15.63 -3.97
C ASP A 53 2.59 -14.50 -3.29
N THR A 54 3.92 -14.58 -3.24
CA THR A 54 4.79 -13.52 -2.73
C THR A 54 4.64 -12.24 -3.54
N ILE A 55 4.64 -12.33 -4.87
CA ILE A 55 4.43 -11.18 -5.76
C ILE A 55 3.06 -10.56 -5.52
N THR A 56 2.01 -11.38 -5.43
CA THR A 56 0.64 -10.93 -5.16
C THR A 56 0.54 -10.20 -3.82
N LEU A 57 1.15 -10.76 -2.77
CA LEU A 57 1.16 -10.19 -1.43
C LEU A 57 1.93 -8.85 -1.39
N ALA A 58 3.10 -8.82 -2.02
CA ALA A 58 3.94 -7.63 -2.12
C ALA A 58 3.22 -6.51 -2.88
N THR A 59 2.60 -6.83 -4.01
CA THR A 59 1.82 -5.87 -4.80
C THR A 59 0.64 -5.32 -4.01
N ARG A 60 -0.04 -6.17 -3.23
CA ARG A 60 -1.16 -5.72 -2.38
C ARG A 60 -0.72 -4.70 -1.34
N TYR A 61 0.34 -4.99 -0.60
CA TYR A 61 0.86 -4.04 0.39
C TYR A 61 1.36 -2.76 -0.26
N LYS A 62 2.00 -2.87 -1.43
CA LYS A 62 2.48 -1.68 -2.13
C LYS A 62 1.34 -0.83 -2.67
N ALA A 63 0.28 -1.44 -3.22
CA ALA A 63 -0.90 -0.72 -3.69
C ALA A 63 -1.62 0.00 -2.53
N LEU A 64 -1.81 -0.68 -1.40
CA LEU A 64 -2.37 -0.07 -0.19
C LEU A 64 -1.49 1.08 0.34
N SER A 65 -0.17 0.93 0.27
CA SER A 65 0.77 1.99 0.64
C SER A 65 0.62 3.22 -0.25
N LEU A 66 0.56 3.05 -1.57
CA LEU A 66 0.36 4.15 -2.53
C LEU A 66 -0.99 4.84 -2.32
N LEU A 67 -2.06 4.06 -2.13
CA LEU A 67 -3.40 4.60 -1.86
C LEU A 67 -3.45 5.37 -0.54
N TRP A 68 -2.82 4.85 0.51
CA TRP A 68 -2.69 5.54 1.79
C TRP A 68 -1.95 6.87 1.63
N MET A 69 -0.82 6.88 0.90
CA MET A 69 -0.07 8.12 0.62
C MET A 69 -0.87 9.16 -0.16
N SER A 70 -1.81 8.71 -1.02
CA SER A 70 -2.72 9.60 -1.74
C SER A 70 -3.96 10.02 -0.93
N SER A 71 -4.15 9.46 0.27
CA SER A 71 -5.31 9.75 1.10
C SER A 71 -5.12 11.00 1.96
N ASP A 72 -6.25 11.58 2.36
CA ASP A 72 -6.33 12.69 3.31
C ASP A 72 -5.61 12.38 4.65
N VAL A 73 -5.54 11.08 5.02
CA VAL A 73 -4.83 10.58 6.22
C VAL A 73 -3.32 10.82 6.11
N ALA A 74 -2.71 10.62 4.94
CA ALA A 74 -1.29 10.90 4.73
C ALA A 74 -0.99 12.40 4.59
N SER A 75 -2.00 13.18 4.22
CA SER A 75 -1.92 14.63 4.05
C SER A 75 -2.10 15.38 5.38
N GLY A 76 -2.41 14.68 6.48
CA GLY A 76 -2.75 15.28 7.77
C GLY A 76 -4.06 16.09 7.75
N VAL A 77 -4.88 15.92 6.70
CA VAL A 77 -6.15 16.64 6.54
C VAL A 77 -7.26 15.71 6.99
N SER A 78 -7.47 15.57 8.30
CA SER A 78 -8.75 15.01 8.76
C SER A 78 -9.84 16.02 8.41
N SER A 79 -11.00 15.54 7.94
CA SER A 79 -12.17 16.37 7.70
C SER A 79 -12.81 16.80 9.04
N ASP A 80 -12.07 17.50 9.90
CA ASP A 80 -12.59 18.11 11.14
C ASP A 80 -13.35 19.43 10.86
N LYS A 81 -14.16 19.41 9.79
CA LYS A 81 -15.31 20.32 9.61
C LYS A 81 -16.62 19.57 9.84
N ALA A 82 -16.68 18.77 10.90
CA ALA A 82 -17.94 18.24 11.44
C ALA A 82 -18.04 18.43 12.96
N GLY A 83 -17.57 19.57 13.47
CA GLY A 83 -18.38 20.32 14.42
C GLY A 83 -18.18 20.10 15.93
N ARG A 84 -17.16 19.36 16.41
CA ARG A 84 -16.62 19.42 17.80
C ARG A 84 -15.83 18.13 18.10
N LEU A 85 -14.51 18.15 17.90
CA LEU A 85 -13.52 17.33 18.62
C LEU A 85 -12.15 17.64 18.02
N GLU A 86 -11.43 18.61 18.59
CA GLU A 86 -9.99 18.72 18.35
C GLU A 86 -9.34 17.44 18.89
N THR A 87 -8.86 16.60 17.98
CA THR A 87 -8.01 15.48 18.34
C THR A 87 -6.64 15.74 17.73
N ASP A 88 -5.68 16.16 18.57
CA ASP A 88 -4.28 16.27 18.19
C ASP A 88 -3.80 14.93 17.65
N TYR A 89 -3.46 14.85 16.36
CA TYR A 89 -2.77 13.69 15.81
C TYR A 89 -1.42 14.07 15.25
N SER A 90 -0.42 13.31 15.69
CA SER A 90 1.01 13.55 15.58
C SER A 90 1.49 13.79 14.15
N GLU A 91 2.44 14.69 13.98
CA GLU A 91 3.16 15.02 12.74
C GLU A 91 3.91 13.82 12.07
N ASN A 92 3.73 12.59 12.55
CA ASN A 92 4.43 11.37 12.12
C ASN A 92 3.48 10.20 11.82
N ALA A 93 2.39 10.41 11.09
CA ALA A 93 1.54 9.31 10.63
C ALA A 93 2.39 8.30 9.83
N THR A 94 2.59 7.11 10.38
CA THR A 94 3.41 6.06 9.77
C THR A 94 2.53 5.19 8.89
N ASN A 95 2.90 5.01 7.63
CA ASN A 95 2.16 4.19 6.68
C ASN A 95 2.29 2.69 7.05
N PRO A 96 1.24 2.05 7.60
CA PRO A 96 1.33 0.67 8.08
C PRO A 96 1.52 -0.33 6.94
N TRP A 97 1.07 0.02 5.72
CA TRP A 97 1.17 -0.84 4.55
C TRP A 97 2.57 -0.78 3.93
N GLU A 98 3.22 0.38 3.96
CA GLU A 98 4.64 0.46 3.61
C GLU A 98 5.49 -0.33 4.61
N GLU A 99 5.18 -0.25 5.91
CA GLU A 99 5.88 -1.07 6.91
C GLU A 99 5.67 -2.58 6.66
N ALA A 100 4.44 -3.01 6.38
CA ALA A 100 4.14 -4.40 6.04
C ALA A 100 4.89 -4.87 4.77
N TYR A 101 4.96 -4.02 3.74
CA TYR A 101 5.74 -4.29 2.53
C TYR A 101 7.24 -4.44 2.84
N GLN A 102 7.81 -3.54 3.64
CA GLN A 102 9.23 -3.60 4.03
C GLN A 102 9.55 -4.81 4.92
N ASN A 103 8.62 -5.19 5.81
CA ASN A 103 8.76 -6.39 6.65
C ASN A 103 8.69 -7.67 5.81
N LEU A 104 7.82 -7.71 4.79
CA LEU A 104 7.79 -8.81 3.83
C LEU A 104 9.14 -8.94 3.10
N LEU A 105 9.66 -7.84 2.55
CA LEU A 105 10.97 -7.82 1.90
C LEU A 105 12.08 -8.32 2.84
N ALA A 106 12.12 -7.82 4.08
CA ALA A 106 13.10 -8.24 5.08
C ALA A 106 13.00 -9.74 5.40
N SER A 107 11.78 -10.29 5.53
CA SER A 107 11.55 -11.71 5.81
C SER A 107 12.03 -12.63 4.68
N LEU A 108 12.00 -12.14 3.44
CA LEU A 108 12.48 -12.83 2.25
C LEU A 108 13.99 -12.66 2.02
N GLY A 109 14.71 -12.02 2.96
CA GLY A 109 16.13 -11.75 2.84
C GLY A 109 16.49 -10.53 1.98
N PHE A 110 15.49 -9.81 1.46
CA PHE A 110 15.68 -8.51 0.81
C PHE A 110 15.75 -7.43 1.89
N GLY A 111 16.83 -7.46 2.67
CA GLY A 111 17.03 -6.57 3.82
C GLY A 111 17.36 -5.13 3.41
N LYS A 112 16.76 -4.19 4.16
CA LYS A 112 17.17 -2.77 4.25
C LYS A 112 18.68 -2.67 4.53
N TRP A 113 19.47 -2.29 3.53
CA TRP A 113 20.73 -1.58 3.80
C TRP A 113 20.39 -0.17 4.27
N VAL A 114 19.93 -0.02 5.51
CA VAL A 114 20.04 1.28 6.19
C VAL A 114 21.50 1.38 6.63
N MET A 115 22.36 1.90 5.77
CA MET A 115 23.60 2.51 6.24
C MET A 115 23.20 3.69 7.13
N LYS A 116 23.22 3.48 8.46
CA LYS A 116 23.38 4.58 9.40
C LYS A 116 24.77 5.15 9.15
N LEU A 117 24.86 6.24 8.39
CA LEU A 117 26.01 7.13 8.45
C LEU A 117 25.90 7.85 9.80
N GLY A 118 26.87 7.56 10.68
CA GLY A 118 27.08 8.28 11.93
C GLY A 118 27.73 9.64 11.70
#